data_AF-A0A5P9J338-F1
#
_entry.id   AF-A0A5P9J338-F1
#
_cell.length_a   1.000
_cell.length_b   1.000
_cell.length_c   1.000
_cell.angle_alpha   90.00
_cell.angle_beta   90.00
_cell.angle_gamma   90.00
#
_symmetry.space_group_name_H-M   'P 1'
#
loop_
_entity.id
_entity.type
_entity.pdbx_description
1 polymer ?
#
loop_
_entity_poly.entity_id
_entity_poly.type
_entity_poly.pdbx_seq_one_letter_code
_entity_poly.pdbx_strand_id
1 'polypeptide(L)'
;MTASTTITSRTKHGTTDYDFYADADAFDALIDLLHRALDAESLIGPNYSDPAVAGLVRDAESAWILCQDSTARFLFRPHLCADHILAAEHLYDILQSESLGEIHGFIIPVTLTRAALRNARRRDVRSVVLARQLNSVSCLLHLIITEARDVEADTCQSDAVDPEVSAA
;
A
#
# COMPACT_ATOMS: atom_id res chain seq x y z
N MET A 1 15.72 -23.38 54.39
CA MET A 1 14.84 -23.87 53.31
C MET A 1 14.37 -22.66 52.53
N THR A 2 15.01 -22.35 51.40
CA THR A 2 14.66 -21.21 50.55
C THR A 2 13.61 -21.62 49.54
N ALA A 3 12.42 -21.01 49.60
CA ALA A 3 11.39 -21.21 48.60
C ALA A 3 11.83 -20.54 47.28
N SER A 4 12.12 -21.34 46.26
CA SER A 4 12.39 -20.82 44.93
C SER A 4 11.11 -20.26 44.32
N THR A 5 11.08 -18.94 44.17
CA THR A 5 10.02 -18.21 43.47
C THR A 5 9.89 -18.72 42.04
N THR A 6 8.85 -19.51 41.76
CA THR A 6 8.48 -19.86 40.38
C THR A 6 7.94 -18.60 39.70
N ILE A 7 8.80 -17.89 38.99
CA ILE A 7 8.40 -16.78 38.13
C ILE A 7 7.66 -17.40 36.92
N THR A 8 6.33 -17.40 36.98
CA THR A 8 5.50 -17.70 35.82
C THR A 8 5.83 -16.71 34.71
N SER A 9 6.44 -17.20 33.64
CA SER A 9 6.77 -16.39 32.46
C SER A 9 5.48 -15.82 31.87
N ARG A 10 5.30 -14.51 32.02
CA ARG A 10 4.13 -13.77 31.53
C ARG A 10 4.14 -13.77 30.00
N THR A 11 3.40 -14.68 29.38
CA THR A 11 3.23 -14.79 27.93
C THR A 11 2.60 -13.50 27.36
N LYS A 12 3.46 -12.60 26.88
CA LYS A 12 3.05 -11.36 26.23
C LYS A 12 2.81 -11.57 24.74
N HIS A 13 1.53 -11.73 24.40
CA HIS A 13 0.87 -11.27 23.18
C HIS A 13 1.27 -11.88 21.82
N GLY A 14 0.24 -12.36 21.10
CA GLY A 14 0.14 -12.21 19.65
C GLY A 14 0.66 -13.37 18.79
N THR A 15 -0.28 -14.05 18.12
CA THR A 15 -0.10 -15.02 17.03
C THR A 15 0.68 -16.31 17.35
N THR A 16 -0.01 -17.44 17.21
CA THR A 16 0.64 -18.71 16.90
C THR A 16 1.31 -18.63 15.53
N ASP A 17 2.15 -19.62 15.19
CA ASP A 17 2.71 -19.73 13.84
C ASP A 17 1.62 -19.91 12.78
N TYR A 18 0.47 -20.53 13.12
CA TYR A 18 -0.70 -20.60 12.24
C TYR A 18 -1.31 -19.21 11.98
N ASP A 19 -1.57 -18.42 13.04
CA ASP A 19 -2.21 -17.11 12.90
C ASP A 19 -1.34 -16.16 12.07
N PHE A 20 -0.01 -16.19 12.27
CA PHE A 20 0.92 -15.38 11.47
C PHE A 20 0.84 -15.71 9.98
N TYR A 21 0.80 -16.99 9.59
CA TYR A 21 0.69 -17.34 8.16
C TYR A 21 -0.69 -16.99 7.61
N ALA A 22 -1.78 -17.15 8.39
CA ALA A 22 -3.11 -16.72 7.98
C ALA A 22 -3.24 -15.19 7.80
N ASP A 23 -2.47 -14.39 8.54
CA ASP A 23 -2.34 -12.94 8.33
C ASP A 23 -1.43 -12.60 7.14
N ALA A 24 -0.34 -13.35 6.95
CA ALA A 24 0.53 -13.19 5.79
C ALA A 24 -0.20 -13.50 4.48
N ASP A 25 -0.92 -14.62 4.39
CA ASP A 25 -1.71 -15.00 3.21
C ASP A 25 -2.81 -13.95 2.92
N ALA A 26 -3.43 -13.40 3.97
CA ALA A 26 -4.41 -12.33 3.84
C ALA A 26 -3.79 -11.01 3.36
N PHE A 27 -2.54 -10.71 3.72
CA PHE A 27 -1.82 -9.54 3.24
C PHE A 27 -1.30 -9.72 1.80
N ASP A 28 -0.86 -10.92 1.42
CA ASP A 28 -0.57 -11.26 0.01
C ASP A 28 -1.81 -11.02 -0.87
N ALA A 29 -2.99 -11.42 -0.40
CA ALA A 29 -4.24 -11.17 -1.12
C ALA A 29 -4.58 -9.67 -1.30
N LEU A 30 -4.09 -8.77 -0.43
CA LEU A 30 -4.17 -7.32 -0.64
C LEU A 30 -3.21 -6.86 -1.73
N ILE A 31 -1.97 -7.36 -1.74
CA ILE A 31 -0.99 -7.07 -2.79
C ILE A 31 -1.53 -7.50 -4.16
N ASP A 32 -2.16 -8.68 -4.23
CA ASP A 32 -2.81 -9.18 -5.45
C ASP A 32 -4.07 -8.40 -5.85
N LEU A 33 -4.77 -7.74 -4.91
CA LEU A 33 -5.85 -6.81 -5.22
C LEU A 33 -5.32 -5.49 -5.77
N LEU A 34 -4.25 -4.95 -5.16
CA LEU A 34 -3.60 -3.73 -5.62
C LEU A 34 -3.02 -3.88 -7.03
N HIS A 35 -2.34 -5.00 -7.32
CA HIS A 35 -1.91 -5.32 -8.70
C HIS A 35 -3.09 -5.31 -9.67
N ARG A 36 -4.21 -5.97 -9.34
CA ARG A 36 -5.38 -6.04 -10.24
C ARG A 36 -6.05 -4.69 -10.47
N ALA A 37 -6.02 -3.79 -9.49
CA ALA A 37 -6.54 -2.43 -9.66
C ALA A 37 -5.65 -1.62 -10.63
N LEU A 38 -4.33 -1.65 -10.43
CA LEU A 38 -3.35 -1.01 -11.32
C LEU A 38 -3.39 -1.58 -12.74
N ASP A 39 -3.45 -2.91 -12.87
CA ASP A 39 -3.57 -3.58 -14.17
C ASP A 39 -4.85 -3.15 -14.90
N ALA A 40 -5.99 -3.10 -14.21
CA ALA A 40 -7.27 -2.70 -14.79
C ALA A 40 -7.28 -1.22 -15.22
N GLU A 41 -6.68 -0.33 -14.43
CA GLU A 41 -6.54 1.09 -14.76
C GLU A 41 -5.63 1.32 -15.97
N SER A 42 -4.51 0.58 -16.06
CA SER A 42 -3.56 0.68 -17.18
C SER A 42 -4.18 0.36 -18.55
N LEU A 43 -5.29 -0.41 -18.57
CA LEU A 43 -6.01 -0.76 -19.79
C LEU A 43 -6.91 0.37 -20.33
N ILE A 44 -7.22 1.38 -19.53
CA ILE A 44 -8.07 2.52 -19.93
C ILE A 44 -7.28 3.47 -20.85
N GLY A 45 -6.00 3.68 -20.54
CA GLY A 45 -5.16 4.66 -21.23
C GLY A 45 -5.61 6.11 -21.04
N PRO A 46 -5.09 7.06 -21.83
CA PRO A 46 -5.30 8.50 -21.60
C PRO A 46 -6.72 9.01 -21.93
N ASN A 47 -7.56 8.20 -22.58
CA ASN A 47 -8.87 8.62 -23.09
C ASN A 47 -10.03 8.18 -22.19
N TYR A 48 -9.97 8.52 -20.90
CA TYR A 48 -10.96 8.12 -19.88
C TYR A 48 -12.43 8.46 -20.25
N SER A 49 -12.63 9.48 -21.08
CA SER A 49 -13.95 9.94 -21.56
C SER A 49 -14.49 9.20 -22.79
N ASP A 50 -13.76 8.23 -23.37
CA ASP A 50 -14.22 7.46 -24.53
C ASP A 50 -15.30 6.43 -24.11
N PRO A 51 -16.53 6.47 -24.67
CA PRO A 51 -17.56 5.46 -24.41
C PRO A 51 -17.11 4.01 -24.68
N ALA A 52 -16.11 3.80 -25.54
CA ALA A 52 -15.55 2.47 -25.81
C ALA A 52 -14.81 1.87 -24.61
N VAL A 53 -14.23 2.68 -23.72
CA VAL A 53 -13.52 2.21 -22.50
C VAL A 53 -14.39 2.23 -21.25
N ALA A 54 -15.65 2.67 -21.33
CA ALA A 54 -16.57 2.79 -20.18
C ALA A 54 -16.86 1.46 -19.44
N GLY A 55 -16.57 0.31 -20.06
CA GLY A 55 -16.54 -0.99 -19.39
C GLY A 55 -15.29 -1.14 -18.50
N LEU A 56 -14.11 -0.91 -19.09
CA LEU A 56 -12.81 -0.99 -18.40
C LEU A 56 -12.72 -0.01 -17.22
N VAL A 57 -13.22 1.22 -17.40
CA VAL A 57 -13.35 2.24 -16.34
C VAL A 57 -14.09 1.69 -15.12
N ARG A 58 -15.22 1.02 -15.33
CA ARG A 58 -16.04 0.44 -14.27
C ARG A 58 -15.38 -0.75 -13.60
N ASP A 59 -14.65 -1.57 -14.37
CA ASP A 59 -13.92 -2.73 -13.85
C ASP A 59 -12.74 -2.27 -12.98
N ALA A 60 -12.02 -1.21 -13.39
CA ALA A 60 -10.96 -0.57 -12.61
C ALA A 60 -11.50 0.08 -11.32
N GLU A 61 -12.57 0.87 -11.41
CA GLU A 61 -13.26 1.46 -10.24
C GLU A 61 -13.67 0.35 -9.25
N SER A 62 -14.24 -0.75 -9.75
CA SER A 62 -14.64 -1.90 -8.93
C SER A 62 -13.45 -2.60 -8.26
N ALA A 63 -12.31 -2.68 -8.95
CA ALA A 63 -11.08 -3.27 -8.40
C ALA A 63 -10.45 -2.39 -7.31
N TRP A 64 -10.40 -1.07 -7.51
CA TRP A 64 -9.94 -0.10 -6.52
C TRP A 64 -10.82 -0.11 -5.26
N ILE A 65 -12.15 -0.07 -5.42
CA ILE A 65 -13.10 -0.19 -4.30
C ILE A 65 -12.84 -1.50 -3.55
N LEU A 66 -12.74 -2.64 -4.24
CA LEU A 66 -12.49 -3.93 -3.58
C LEU A 66 -11.15 -3.98 -2.83
N CYS A 67 -10.12 -3.29 -3.32
CA CYS A 67 -8.83 -3.14 -2.66
C CYS A 67 -8.93 -2.30 -1.37
N GLN A 68 -9.60 -1.14 -1.43
CA GLN A 68 -9.88 -0.27 -0.29
C GLN A 68 -10.65 -1.02 0.81
N ASP A 69 -11.77 -1.62 0.43
CA ASP A 69 -12.69 -2.36 1.31
C ASP A 69 -11.99 -3.55 1.99
N SER A 70 -11.11 -4.24 1.26
CA SER A 70 -10.35 -5.37 1.79
C SER A 70 -9.19 -4.94 2.69
N THR A 71 -8.54 -3.80 2.39
CA THR A 71 -7.51 -3.21 3.25
C THR A 71 -8.10 -2.74 4.57
N ALA A 72 -9.26 -2.07 4.55
CA ALA A 72 -10.00 -1.71 5.75
C ALA A 72 -10.35 -2.96 6.59
N ARG A 73 -10.93 -3.99 5.96
CA ARG A 73 -11.25 -5.27 6.63
C ARG A 73 -10.02 -5.98 7.20
N PHE A 74 -8.85 -5.87 6.56
CA PHE A 74 -7.60 -6.44 7.07
C PHE A 74 -7.17 -5.73 8.37
N LEU A 75 -7.20 -4.40 8.42
CA LEU A 75 -6.82 -3.63 9.61
C LEU A 75 -7.67 -3.94 10.86
N PHE A 76 -8.91 -4.43 10.69
CA PHE A 76 -9.75 -4.90 11.80
C PHE A 76 -9.42 -6.32 12.31
N ARG A 77 -8.46 -7.03 11.72
CA ARG A 77 -8.07 -8.38 12.19
C ARG A 77 -7.41 -8.31 13.57
N PRO A 78 -7.76 -9.21 14.50
CA PRO A 78 -7.11 -9.25 15.82
C PRO A 78 -5.67 -9.76 15.69
N HIS A 79 -4.77 -9.23 16.53
CA HIS A 79 -3.40 -9.72 16.72
C HIS A 79 -2.41 -9.57 15.56
N LEU A 80 -2.71 -8.75 14.53
CA LEU A 80 -1.78 -8.45 13.44
C LEU A 80 -0.36 -8.10 13.92
N CYS A 81 0.64 -8.51 13.14
CA CYS A 81 2.02 -8.10 13.36
C CYS A 81 2.18 -6.59 13.12
N ALA A 82 3.02 -5.91 13.92
CA ALA A 82 3.23 -4.47 13.80
C ALA A 82 3.75 -4.03 12.42
N ASP A 83 4.56 -4.85 11.74
CA ASP A 83 5.02 -4.56 10.38
C ASP A 83 3.90 -4.78 9.33
N HIS A 84 2.91 -5.67 9.57
CA HIS A 84 1.72 -5.80 8.73
C HIS A 84 0.77 -4.61 8.91
N ILE A 85 0.57 -4.15 10.15
CA ILE A 85 -0.24 -2.96 10.47
C ILE A 85 0.34 -1.74 9.73
N LEU A 86 1.63 -1.45 9.92
CA LEU A 86 2.32 -0.33 9.28
C LEU A 86 2.17 -0.33 7.74
N ALA A 87 2.22 -1.51 7.13
CA ALA A 87 2.09 -1.66 5.69
C ALA A 87 0.65 -1.48 5.19
N ALA A 88 -0.33 -1.99 5.94
CA ALA A 88 -1.75 -1.85 5.63
C ALA A 88 -2.26 -0.42 5.89
N GLU A 89 -1.77 0.26 6.93
CA GLU A 89 -2.06 1.68 7.22
C GLU A 89 -1.57 2.56 6.06
N HIS A 90 -0.30 2.43 5.67
CA HIS A 90 0.27 3.19 4.55
C HIS A 90 -0.39 2.92 3.19
N LEU A 91 -0.86 1.69 2.96
CA LEU A 91 -1.69 1.39 1.78
C LEU A 91 -3.06 2.08 1.89
N TYR A 92 -3.69 2.03 3.07
CA TYR A 92 -4.99 2.65 3.30
C TYR A 92 -4.95 4.17 3.16
N ASP A 93 -3.90 4.84 3.69
CA ASP A 93 -3.70 6.30 3.54
C ASP A 93 -3.73 6.73 2.06
N ILE A 94 -3.08 5.97 1.18
CA ILE A 94 -3.02 6.24 -0.27
C ILE A 94 -4.37 5.90 -0.94
N LEU A 95 -5.05 4.85 -0.49
CA LEU A 95 -6.41 4.53 -0.95
C LEU A 95 -7.47 5.52 -0.45
N GLN A 96 -7.15 6.42 0.49
CA GLN A 96 -8.05 7.48 0.99
C GLN A 96 -7.68 8.88 0.49
N SER A 97 -6.58 9.07 -0.23
CA SER A 97 -6.20 10.39 -0.70
C SER A 97 -7.09 10.85 -1.87
N GLU A 98 -8.04 11.76 -1.60
CA GLU A 98 -8.90 12.37 -2.61
C GLU A 98 -8.12 13.20 -3.66
N SER A 99 -6.88 13.56 -3.35
CA SER A 99 -5.89 14.05 -4.32
C SER A 99 -4.50 13.51 -3.96
N LEU A 100 -3.73 13.11 -4.97
CA LEU A 100 -2.43 12.48 -4.75
C LEU A 100 -1.37 13.48 -4.22
N GLY A 101 -1.60 14.79 -4.37
CA GLY A 101 -0.70 15.87 -3.94
C GLY A 101 -0.60 16.09 -2.44
N GLU A 102 -1.58 15.66 -1.65
CA GLU A 102 -1.46 15.66 -0.18
C GLU A 102 -0.70 14.43 0.35
N ILE A 103 -0.41 13.43 -0.49
CA ILE A 103 0.46 12.32 -0.09
C ILE A 103 1.88 12.88 0.12
N HIS A 104 2.33 12.92 1.37
CA HIS A 104 3.73 13.15 1.77
C HIS A 104 4.61 11.93 1.42
N GLY A 105 4.58 11.52 0.15
CA GLY A 105 4.83 10.16 -0.33
C GLY A 105 6.27 9.69 -0.36
N PHE A 106 7.25 10.54 -0.05
CA PHE A 106 8.63 10.06 0.04
C PHE A 106 8.91 9.26 1.33
N ILE A 107 8.12 9.48 2.39
CA ILE A 107 8.35 8.78 3.67
C ILE A 107 7.88 7.32 3.59
N ILE A 108 6.76 7.05 2.92
CA ILE A 108 6.07 5.75 2.92
C ILE A 108 6.90 4.60 2.29
N PRO A 109 7.40 4.68 1.04
CA PRO A 109 8.26 3.62 0.50
C PRO A 109 9.56 3.47 1.29
N VAL A 110 10.10 4.57 1.84
CA VAL A 110 11.36 4.55 2.60
C VAL A 110 11.18 3.88 3.98
N THR A 111 10.06 4.07 4.68
CA THR A 111 9.78 3.36 5.95
C THR A 111 9.59 1.87 5.71
N LEU A 112 8.84 1.50 4.68
CA LEU A 112 8.58 0.10 4.32
C LEU A 112 9.83 -0.62 3.82
N THR A 113 10.64 0.01 2.95
CA THR A 113 11.95 -0.52 2.54
C THR A 113 12.89 -0.71 3.73
N ARG A 114 12.91 0.24 4.69
CA ARG A 114 13.68 0.08 5.94
C ARG A 114 13.14 -1.05 6.80
N ALA A 115 11.83 -1.26 6.86
CA ALA A 115 11.23 -2.40 7.56
C ALA A 115 11.60 -3.73 6.90
N ALA A 116 11.52 -3.82 5.57
CA ALA A 116 11.96 -4.97 4.79
C ALA A 116 13.43 -5.31 5.06
N LEU A 117 14.33 -4.31 5.02
CA LEU A 117 15.76 -4.49 5.29
C LEU A 117 16.07 -4.88 6.75
N ARG A 118 15.27 -4.45 7.73
CA ARG A 118 15.40 -4.92 9.13
C ARG A 118 15.03 -6.40 9.24
N ASN A 119 13.95 -6.82 8.57
CA ASN A 119 13.48 -8.20 8.59
C ASN A 119 14.40 -9.14 7.78
N ALA A 120 14.88 -8.73 6.61
CA ALA A 120 15.84 -9.51 5.80
C ALA A 120 17.19 -9.82 6.50
N ARG A 121 17.54 -9.07 7.55
CA ARG A 121 18.73 -9.36 8.38
C ARG A 121 18.51 -10.49 9.38
N ARG A 122 17.26 -10.87 9.65
CA ARG A 122 16.89 -12.00 10.50
C ARG A 122 16.82 -13.27 9.64
N ARG A 123 17.18 -14.42 10.22
CA ARG A 123 17.32 -15.71 9.50
C ARG A 123 16.18 -16.68 9.80
N ASP A 124 14.99 -16.16 10.08
CA ASP A 124 13.77 -16.94 10.33
C ASP A 124 12.74 -16.74 9.21
N VAL A 125 11.85 -17.73 9.02
CA VAL A 125 10.90 -17.77 7.90
C VAL A 125 9.91 -16.60 7.96
N ARG A 126 9.41 -16.23 9.15
CA ARG A 126 8.46 -15.12 9.32
C ARG A 126 9.07 -13.80 8.83
N SER A 127 10.32 -13.53 9.21
CA SER A 127 11.04 -12.34 8.77
C SER A 127 11.34 -12.33 7.26
N VAL A 128 11.56 -13.49 6.63
CA VAL A 128 11.69 -13.58 5.16
C VAL A 128 10.36 -13.24 4.46
N VAL A 129 9.24 -13.78 4.95
CA VAL A 129 7.89 -13.47 4.43
C VAL A 129 7.59 -11.98 4.56
N LEU A 130 7.77 -11.40 5.76
CA LEU A 130 7.59 -9.96 6.00
C LEU A 130 8.50 -9.12 5.09
N ALA A 131 9.78 -9.49 4.94
CA ALA A 131 10.70 -8.75 4.08
C ALA A 131 10.25 -8.72 2.60
N ARG A 132 9.72 -9.85 2.09
CA ARG A 132 9.12 -9.91 0.74
C ARG A 132 7.91 -8.99 0.64
N GLN A 133 6.94 -9.14 1.55
CA GLN A 133 5.67 -8.40 1.53
C GLN A 133 5.88 -6.88 1.62
N LEU A 134 6.72 -6.44 2.57
CA LEU A 134 7.08 -5.04 2.76
C LEU A 134 7.79 -4.46 1.53
N ASN A 135 8.67 -5.23 0.88
CA ASN A 135 9.33 -4.80 -0.34
C ASN A 135 8.35 -4.68 -1.52
N SER A 136 7.50 -5.69 -1.74
CA SER A 136 6.50 -5.69 -2.80
C SER A 136 5.56 -4.49 -2.69
N VAL A 137 4.95 -4.28 -1.51
CA VAL A 137 4.03 -3.14 -1.34
C VAL A 137 4.78 -1.80 -1.41
N SER A 138 6.01 -1.71 -0.90
CA SER A 138 6.85 -0.50 -1.05
C SER A 138 7.13 -0.14 -2.51
N CYS A 139 7.30 -1.12 -3.41
CA CYS A 139 7.49 -0.86 -4.84
C CYS A 139 6.21 -0.35 -5.51
N LEU A 140 5.05 -0.93 -5.16
CA LEU A 140 3.75 -0.51 -5.72
C LEU A 140 3.35 0.89 -5.26
N LEU A 141 3.49 1.19 -3.97
CA LEU A 141 3.23 2.53 -3.46
C LEU A 141 4.18 3.57 -4.07
N HIS A 142 5.44 3.20 -4.36
CA HIS A 142 6.35 4.09 -5.05
C HIS A 142 5.91 4.40 -6.50
N LEU A 143 5.43 3.41 -7.25
CA LEU A 143 4.89 3.60 -8.61
C LEU A 143 3.72 4.59 -8.61
N ILE A 144 2.70 4.33 -7.77
CA ILE A 144 1.51 5.19 -7.64
C ILE A 144 1.91 6.64 -7.32
N ILE A 145 2.81 6.83 -6.35
CA ILE A 145 3.28 8.15 -5.91
C ILE A 145 4.13 8.86 -6.98
N THR A 146 4.79 8.13 -7.88
CA THR A 146 5.56 8.73 -8.98
C THR A 146 4.64 9.14 -10.12
N GLU A 147 3.77 8.26 -10.59
CA GLU A 147 2.81 8.52 -11.66
C GLU A 147 1.87 9.71 -11.32
N ALA A 148 1.40 9.76 -10.08
CA ALA A 148 0.69 10.89 -9.50
C ALA A 148 1.36 12.26 -9.75
N ARG A 149 2.67 12.32 -9.53
CA ARG A 149 3.45 13.56 -9.58
C ARG A 149 3.76 13.99 -11.01
N ASP A 150 3.92 13.02 -11.91
CA ASP A 150 4.11 13.31 -13.32
C ASP A 150 2.83 13.97 -13.89
N VAL A 151 1.63 13.48 -13.50
CA VAL A 151 0.33 14.11 -13.84
C VAL A 151 0.19 15.53 -13.27
N GLU A 152 0.59 15.76 -12.02
CA GLU A 152 0.58 17.10 -11.42
C GLU A 152 1.56 18.06 -12.13
N ALA A 153 2.75 17.58 -12.47
CA ALA A 153 3.77 18.38 -13.14
C ALA A 153 3.38 18.79 -14.56
N ASP A 154 2.71 17.91 -15.32
CA ASP A 154 2.16 18.21 -16.64
C ASP A 154 1.02 19.23 -16.57
N THR A 155 0.14 19.09 -15.57
CA THR A 155 -0.98 20.01 -15.34
C THR A 155 -0.47 21.43 -15.04
N CYS A 156 0.51 21.58 -14.15
CA CYS A 156 1.09 22.89 -13.83
C CYS A 156 1.88 23.54 -14.99
N GLN A 157 2.37 22.76 -15.96
CA GLN A 157 3.04 23.31 -17.15
C GLN A 157 2.04 23.77 -18.22
N SER A 158 0.87 23.13 -18.33
CA SER A 158 -0.17 23.51 -19.28
C SER A 158 -0.78 24.89 -18.98
N ASP A 159 -0.90 25.27 -17.71
CA ASP A 159 -1.47 26.56 -17.29
C ASP A 159 -0.49 27.75 -17.42
N ALA A 160 0.76 27.51 -17.85
CA ALA A 160 1.83 28.51 -17.91
C ALA A 160 2.00 29.20 -19.28
N VAL A 161 1.13 28.97 -20.26
CA VAL A 161 1.28 29.49 -21.64
C VAL A 161 0.60 30.87 -21.82
N ASP A 162 1.38 31.90 -21.53
CA ASP A 162 1.36 33.31 -22.00
C ASP A 162 0.03 34.07 -22.28
N PRO A 163 -0.24 35.15 -21.52
CA PRO A 163 -1.14 36.23 -21.92
C PRO A 163 -0.39 37.37 -22.64
N GLU A 164 0.20 37.12 -23.83
CA GLU A 164 0.92 38.18 -24.57
C GLU A 164 0.65 38.26 -26.10
N VAL A 165 -0.63 38.43 -26.50
CA VAL A 165 -0.97 39.04 -27.81
C VAL A 165 -2.22 39.94 -27.72
N SER A 166 -2.04 41.22 -27.34
CA SER A 166 -2.93 42.35 -27.70
C SER A 166 -2.36 43.65 -27.11
N ALA A 167 -2.06 44.72 -27.85
CA ALA A 167 -1.95 44.90 -29.30
C ALA A 167 -0.98 46.07 -29.57
N ALA A 168 -0.38 46.11 -30.77
CA ALA A 168 0.35 47.27 -31.30
C ALA A 168 -0.52 48.03 -32.32
#